data_AF-A0A1J5VJL7-F1
#
_entry.id   AF-A0A1J5VJL7-F1
#
_cell.length_a   1.000
_cell.length_b   1.000
_cell.length_c   1.000
_cell.angle_alpha   90.00
_cell.angle_beta   90.00
_cell.angle_gamma   90.00
#
_symmetry.space_group_name_H-M   'P 1'
#
loop_
_entity.id
_entity.type
_entity.pdbx_description
1 polymer ?
#
loop_
_entity_poly.entity_id
_entity_poly.type
_entity_poly.pdbx_seq_one_letter_code
_entity_poly.pdbx_strand_id
1 'polypeptide(L)'
;MSRSATLAALTAASLATTTLAAPSAFAEAPILESGNATWNIKGSFLNYIQKPFAAATITTSEGAEKVLSENKLTDFALPVNAQESKLTATGEGVIDLDGTIRIEAHHGAMDIQLSDFKVIIEGAKGFLQADYVRKGAMPGAEATTLTGDDKRIVEFDVKQPLKADKDNKFAASFTPSKLTEDGSAIFDKQYKAGESLADSKVSLALKFKDASTQPEGSSLGTGAIVGIVLAAIATLGGLAFAASQPGLQAMLGKLF
;
A
#
# COMPACT_ATOMS: atom_id res chain seq x y z
N MET A 1 73.93 -41.46 -19.54
CA MET A 1 73.36 -40.77 -20.72
C MET A 1 72.12 -40.04 -20.26
N SER A 2 72.08 -38.71 -20.49
CA SER A 2 70.91 -37.81 -20.66
C SER A 2 69.70 -37.96 -19.72
N ARG A 3 69.12 -36.92 -19.11
CA ARG A 3 69.10 -35.48 -19.41
C ARG A 3 68.39 -34.73 -18.25
N SER A 4 68.74 -33.45 -18.14
CA SER A 4 68.26 -32.39 -17.23
C SER A 4 66.73 -32.17 -17.18
N ALA A 5 66.23 -31.57 -16.08
CA ALA A 5 65.34 -30.39 -16.14
C ALA A 5 65.06 -29.78 -14.74
N THR A 6 65.37 -28.49 -14.62
CA THR A 6 64.99 -27.51 -13.60
C THR A 6 63.48 -27.23 -13.59
N LEU A 7 62.87 -26.88 -12.45
CA LEU A 7 62.00 -25.69 -12.31
C LEU A 7 61.53 -25.46 -10.86
N ALA A 8 61.69 -24.22 -10.40
CA ALA A 8 61.03 -23.65 -9.23
C ALA A 8 59.57 -23.32 -9.54
N ALA A 9 58.67 -23.37 -8.55
CA ALA A 9 57.40 -22.64 -8.61
C ALA A 9 56.85 -22.29 -7.22
N LEU A 10 56.36 -21.06 -7.15
CA LEU A 10 55.89 -20.26 -6.03
C LEU A 10 54.51 -20.67 -5.48
N THR A 11 54.30 -20.38 -4.19
CA THR A 11 53.08 -19.86 -3.49
C THR A 11 51.68 -20.38 -3.81
N ALA A 12 50.88 -20.64 -2.76
CA ALA A 12 49.72 -19.81 -2.41
C ALA A 12 49.06 -20.31 -1.11
N ALA A 13 49.08 -19.49 -0.06
CA ALA A 13 48.22 -19.67 1.10
C ALA A 13 46.81 -19.15 0.74
N SER A 14 45.83 -20.04 0.65
CA SER A 14 44.44 -19.68 0.38
C SER A 14 43.78 -19.14 1.66
N LEU A 15 43.68 -17.81 1.77
CA LEU A 15 42.76 -17.15 2.70
C LEU A 15 41.35 -17.29 2.15
N ALA A 16 40.54 -18.16 2.74
CA ALA A 16 39.12 -18.25 2.46
C ALA A 16 38.42 -17.02 3.06
N THR A 17 38.24 -15.98 2.27
CA THR A 17 37.36 -14.85 2.62
C THR A 17 35.92 -15.30 2.42
N THR A 18 35.28 -15.78 3.49
CA THR A 18 33.82 -15.87 3.55
C THR A 18 33.26 -14.44 3.57
N THR A 19 32.82 -13.95 2.43
CA THR A 19 32.06 -12.70 2.35
C THR A 19 30.73 -12.90 3.05
N LEU A 20 30.61 -12.37 4.26
CA LEU A 20 29.34 -12.27 4.97
C LEU A 20 28.47 -11.26 4.19
N ALA A 21 27.49 -11.76 3.44
CA ALA A 21 26.49 -10.89 2.82
C ALA A 21 25.74 -10.19 3.95
N ALA A 22 25.93 -8.87 4.06
CA ALA A 22 25.14 -8.05 4.98
C ALA A 22 23.66 -8.23 4.62
N PRO A 23 22.75 -8.42 5.59
CA PRO A 23 21.33 -8.44 5.30
C PRO A 23 20.96 -7.11 4.61
N SER A 24 20.37 -7.20 3.42
CA SER A 24 19.74 -6.05 2.79
C SER A 24 18.69 -5.54 3.76
N ALA A 25 18.87 -4.31 4.26
CA ALA A 25 17.84 -3.63 5.01
C ALA A 25 16.65 -3.43 4.06
N PHE A 26 15.67 -4.32 4.14
CA PHE A 26 14.38 -4.08 3.53
C PHE A 26 13.77 -2.88 4.25
N ALA A 27 13.52 -1.81 3.50
CA ALA A 27 12.80 -0.67 4.03
C ALA A 27 11.44 -1.17 4.56
N GLU A 28 11.15 -0.87 5.82
CA GLU A 28 9.90 -1.28 6.45
C GLU A 28 8.72 -0.54 5.82
N ALA A 29 7.57 -1.20 5.77
CA ALA A 29 6.34 -0.60 5.27
C ALA A 29 5.92 0.55 6.20
N PRO A 30 5.61 1.74 5.66
CA PRO A 30 5.21 2.87 6.49
C PRO A 30 3.86 2.62 7.14
N ILE A 31 3.70 3.04 8.40
CA ILE A 31 2.44 2.93 9.13
C ILE A 31 1.74 4.28 9.12
N LEU A 32 0.50 4.32 8.63
CA LEU A 32 -0.32 5.52 8.66
C LEU A 32 -0.81 5.80 10.09
N GLU A 33 -0.78 7.07 10.47
CA GLU A 33 -1.36 7.56 11.72
C GLU A 33 -2.75 8.15 11.49
N SER A 34 -2.89 8.97 10.44
CA SER A 34 -4.13 9.65 10.08
C SER A 34 -3.98 10.29 8.69
N GLY A 35 -5.07 10.86 8.19
CA GLY A 35 -5.04 11.65 6.96
C GLY A 35 -6.43 12.04 6.52
N ASN A 36 -6.49 12.73 5.39
CA ASN A 36 -7.72 13.01 4.68
C ASN A 36 -7.47 12.99 3.17
N ALA A 37 -8.46 12.51 2.43
CA ALA A 37 -8.58 12.77 1.01
C ALA A 37 -9.61 13.89 0.80
N THR A 38 -9.47 14.64 -0.29
CA THR A 38 -10.55 15.47 -0.80
C THR A 38 -10.81 15.18 -2.26
N TRP A 39 -12.07 15.17 -2.65
CA TRP A 39 -12.48 14.97 -4.04
C TRP A 39 -13.63 15.89 -4.39
N ASN A 40 -13.50 16.62 -5.50
CA ASN A 40 -14.56 17.52 -5.97
C ASN A 40 -15.51 16.87 -6.97
N ILE A 41 -15.41 15.57 -7.24
CA ILE A 41 -16.13 14.87 -8.31
C ILE A 41 -15.75 15.43 -9.69
N LYS A 42 -16.33 16.57 -10.04
CA LYS A 42 -16.06 17.38 -11.23
C LYS A 42 -16.65 18.77 -11.01
N GLY A 43 -15.87 19.82 -11.22
CA GLY A 43 -16.32 21.21 -10.98
C GLY A 43 -17.62 21.58 -11.70
N SER A 44 -17.77 21.20 -12.96
CA SER A 44 -19.00 21.46 -13.73
C SER A 44 -20.23 20.72 -13.17
N PHE A 45 -20.03 19.53 -12.61
CA PHE A 45 -21.09 18.75 -11.99
C PHE A 45 -21.54 19.39 -10.67
N LEU A 46 -20.58 19.76 -9.81
CA LEU A 46 -20.88 20.49 -8.57
C LEU A 46 -21.61 21.81 -8.86
N ASN A 47 -21.19 22.55 -9.89
CA ASN A 47 -21.88 23.76 -10.30
C ASN A 47 -23.31 23.47 -10.78
N TYR A 48 -23.52 22.38 -11.52
CA TYR A 48 -24.85 21.99 -12.01
C TYR A 48 -25.81 21.65 -10.87
N ILE A 49 -25.43 20.76 -9.95
CA ILE A 49 -26.31 20.31 -8.87
C ILE A 49 -26.64 21.44 -7.89
N GLN A 50 -25.79 22.46 -7.78
CA GLN A 50 -26.04 23.63 -6.94
C GLN A 50 -26.94 24.68 -7.59
N LYS A 51 -27.35 24.53 -8.86
CA LYS A 51 -28.30 25.46 -9.48
C LYS A 51 -29.72 25.23 -8.96
N PRO A 52 -30.55 26.28 -8.79
CA PRO A 52 -31.91 26.14 -8.27
C PRO A 52 -32.76 25.11 -9.01
N PHE A 53 -32.62 25.00 -10.34
CA PHE A 53 -33.41 24.06 -11.15
C PHE A 53 -33.04 22.59 -10.90
N ALA A 54 -31.85 22.28 -10.41
CA ALA A 54 -31.46 20.91 -10.11
C ALA A 54 -32.14 20.40 -8.83
N ALA A 55 -32.62 21.32 -7.98
CA ALA A 55 -33.29 21.01 -6.71
C ALA A 55 -32.53 19.95 -5.89
N ALA A 56 -31.20 20.04 -5.85
CA ALA A 56 -30.38 18.98 -5.30
C ALA A 56 -30.32 19.03 -3.77
N THR A 57 -30.44 17.86 -3.16
CA THR A 57 -30.10 17.61 -1.76
C THR A 57 -28.82 16.79 -1.72
N ILE A 58 -27.81 17.33 -1.05
CA ILE A 58 -26.52 16.65 -0.86
C ILE A 58 -26.43 16.29 0.61
N THR A 59 -26.11 15.06 0.94
CA THR A 59 -25.85 14.62 2.31
C THR A 59 -24.51 13.90 2.38
N THR A 60 -23.87 14.02 3.54
CA THR A 60 -22.66 13.29 3.86
C THR A 60 -22.83 12.63 5.23
N SER A 61 -22.23 11.46 5.41
CA SER A 61 -22.26 10.70 6.66
C SER A 61 -20.96 9.91 6.83
N GLU A 62 -20.83 9.20 7.96
CA GLU A 62 -19.68 8.32 8.24
C GLU A 62 -18.33 9.05 8.18
N GLY A 63 -18.31 10.30 8.62
CA GLY A 63 -17.10 11.13 8.64
C GLY A 63 -16.86 11.94 7.37
N ALA A 64 -17.59 11.69 6.27
CA ALA A 64 -17.53 12.56 5.10
C ALA A 64 -18.07 13.97 5.43
N GLU A 65 -17.37 14.98 4.94
CA GLU A 65 -17.75 16.38 5.12
C GLU A 65 -17.85 17.13 3.78
N LYS A 66 -18.75 18.10 3.73
CA LYS A 66 -18.83 19.06 2.63
C LYS A 66 -17.81 20.16 2.88
N VAL A 67 -16.92 20.38 1.91
CA VAL A 67 -16.01 21.53 1.91
C VAL A 67 -16.66 22.68 1.17
N LEU A 68 -16.85 23.81 1.87
CA LEU A 68 -17.48 24.99 1.32
C LEU A 68 -16.45 26.12 1.15
N SER A 69 -16.54 26.83 0.03
CA SER A 69 -15.87 28.11 -0.20
C SER A 69 -16.91 29.13 -0.62
N GLU A 70 -16.97 30.28 0.05
CA GLU A 70 -17.98 31.32 -0.22
C GLU A 70 -19.41 30.76 -0.24
N ASN A 71 -19.74 29.85 0.70
CA ASN A 71 -21.01 29.13 0.80
C ASN A 71 -21.37 28.23 -0.40
N LYS A 72 -20.41 27.94 -1.28
CA LYS A 72 -20.56 26.97 -2.37
C LYS A 72 -19.79 25.71 -2.05
N LEU A 73 -20.40 24.56 -2.34
CA LEU A 73 -19.72 23.28 -2.27
C LEU A 73 -18.62 23.23 -3.32
N THR A 74 -17.39 23.00 -2.88
CA THR A 74 -16.21 22.88 -3.74
C THR A 74 -15.64 21.48 -3.76
N ASP A 75 -15.66 20.78 -2.64
CA ASP A 75 -15.08 19.46 -2.49
C ASP A 75 -15.83 18.65 -1.42
N PHE A 76 -15.57 17.34 -1.38
CA PHE A 76 -15.90 16.48 -0.25
C PHE A 76 -14.61 16.06 0.43
N ALA A 77 -14.57 16.15 1.76
CA ALA A 77 -13.48 15.62 2.57
C ALA A 77 -13.85 14.22 3.08
N LEU A 78 -12.93 13.28 2.93
CA LEU A 78 -13.06 11.88 3.33
C LEU A 78 -11.90 11.55 4.27
N PRO A 79 -12.14 11.26 5.55
CA PRO A 79 -11.08 10.89 6.49
C PRO A 79 -10.44 9.55 6.09
N VAL A 80 -9.13 9.44 6.31
CA VAL A 80 -8.40 8.19 6.07
C VAL A 80 -8.65 7.21 7.21
N ASN A 81 -9.08 6.00 6.87
CA ASN A 81 -9.08 4.86 7.78
C ASN A 81 -7.66 4.25 7.83
N ALA A 82 -6.84 4.80 8.72
CA ALA A 82 -5.43 4.41 8.83
C ALA A 82 -5.23 2.94 9.29
N GLN A 83 -6.25 2.31 9.87
CA GLN A 83 -6.18 0.94 10.38
C GLN A 83 -6.36 -0.09 9.26
N GLU A 84 -7.20 0.22 8.29
CA GLU A 84 -7.46 -0.64 7.13
C GLU A 84 -6.49 -0.36 5.97
N SER A 85 -5.99 0.87 5.89
CA SER A 85 -5.01 1.29 4.90
C SER A 85 -3.68 0.53 5.00
N LYS A 86 -3.11 0.17 3.84
CA LYS A 86 -1.81 -0.49 3.73
C LYS A 86 -0.99 0.07 2.57
N LEU A 87 0.22 0.52 2.90
CA LEU A 87 1.22 0.95 1.91
C LEU A 87 2.47 0.08 2.03
N THR A 88 3.08 -0.18 0.88
CA THR A 88 4.40 -0.79 0.76
C THR A 88 5.49 0.26 0.99
N ALA A 89 6.73 -0.19 1.23
CA ALA A 89 7.88 0.71 1.36
C ALA A 89 8.18 1.54 0.10
N THR A 90 7.65 1.14 -1.05
CA THR A 90 7.75 1.88 -2.31
C THR A 90 6.63 2.93 -2.48
N GLY A 91 5.62 2.94 -1.61
CA GLY A 91 4.50 3.88 -1.64
C GLY A 91 3.32 3.42 -2.50
N GLU A 92 3.30 2.16 -2.91
CA GLU A 92 2.16 1.50 -3.57
C GLU A 92 1.25 0.86 -2.51
N GLY A 93 -0.04 0.72 -2.79
CA GLY A 93 -0.98 0.07 -1.89
C GLY A 93 -2.38 0.68 -1.93
N VAL A 94 -3.12 0.49 -0.84
CA VAL A 94 -4.52 0.90 -0.68
C VAL A 94 -4.65 1.80 0.53
N ILE A 95 -5.34 2.92 0.36
CA ILE A 95 -5.70 3.84 1.43
C ILE A 95 -7.22 3.87 1.50
N ASP A 96 -7.77 3.19 2.51
CA ASP A 96 -9.18 3.16 2.81
C ASP A 96 -9.61 4.51 3.40
N LEU A 97 -10.77 4.98 2.98
CA LEU A 97 -11.34 6.26 3.37
C LEU A 97 -12.75 6.01 3.91
N ASP A 98 -13.04 6.53 5.10
CA ASP A 98 -14.39 6.50 5.61
C ASP A 98 -15.24 7.58 4.92
N GLY A 99 -16.55 7.34 4.88
CA GLY A 99 -17.50 8.34 4.46
C GLY A 99 -18.47 7.86 3.40
N THR A 100 -19.66 8.44 3.46
CA THR A 100 -20.70 8.26 2.44
C THR A 100 -21.11 9.63 1.91
N ILE A 101 -21.24 9.75 0.58
CA ILE A 101 -21.75 10.92 -0.12
C ILE A 101 -23.03 10.51 -0.84
N ARG A 102 -24.13 11.25 -0.63
CA ARG A 102 -25.36 11.07 -1.42
C ARG A 102 -25.80 12.39 -2.06
N ILE A 103 -26.14 12.33 -3.33
CA ILE A 103 -26.58 13.45 -4.15
C ILE A 103 -27.90 13.05 -4.80
N GLU A 104 -28.98 13.65 -4.32
CA GLU A 104 -30.31 13.52 -4.91
C GLU A 104 -30.66 14.83 -5.63
N ALA A 105 -31.18 14.77 -6.86
CA ALA A 105 -31.55 15.93 -7.66
C ALA A 105 -32.74 15.60 -8.56
N HIS A 106 -33.33 16.64 -9.16
CA HIS A 106 -34.47 16.55 -10.09
C HIS A 106 -35.64 15.74 -9.50
N HIS A 107 -35.94 15.98 -8.23
CA HIS A 107 -37.03 15.31 -7.51
C HIS A 107 -36.93 13.77 -7.55
N GLY A 108 -35.71 13.24 -7.44
CA GLY A 108 -35.42 11.80 -7.40
C GLY A 108 -35.11 11.17 -8.75
N ALA A 109 -35.13 11.95 -9.85
CA ALA A 109 -34.70 11.45 -11.15
C ALA A 109 -33.18 11.21 -11.24
N MET A 110 -32.41 11.81 -10.33
CA MET A 110 -31.00 11.48 -10.10
C MET A 110 -30.78 11.25 -8.60
N ASP A 111 -30.37 10.05 -8.21
CA ASP A 111 -29.99 9.72 -6.83
C ASP A 111 -28.71 8.87 -6.87
N ILE A 112 -27.59 9.48 -6.49
CA ILE A 112 -26.27 8.87 -6.50
C ILE A 112 -25.79 8.77 -5.06
N GLN A 113 -25.53 7.56 -4.59
CA GLN A 113 -24.81 7.29 -3.35
C GLN A 113 -23.45 6.69 -3.67
N LEU A 114 -22.42 7.17 -2.98
CA LEU A 114 -21.04 6.71 -3.06
C LEU A 114 -20.53 6.43 -1.64
N SER A 115 -19.87 5.31 -1.45
CA SER A 115 -19.36 4.84 -0.14
C SER A 115 -18.11 3.97 -0.33
N ASP A 116 -17.53 3.50 0.76
CA ASP A 116 -16.36 2.59 0.77
C ASP A 116 -15.24 3.06 -0.19
N PHE A 117 -14.80 4.29 0.03
CA PHE A 117 -13.86 4.94 -0.86
C PHE A 117 -12.44 4.41 -0.62
N LYS A 118 -11.71 4.16 -1.70
CA LYS A 118 -10.31 3.72 -1.64
C LYS A 118 -9.45 4.52 -2.61
N VAL A 119 -8.30 4.98 -2.15
CA VAL A 119 -7.22 5.48 -3.03
C VAL A 119 -6.22 4.35 -3.23
N ILE A 120 -6.13 3.86 -4.46
CA ILE A 120 -5.25 2.75 -4.84
C ILE A 120 -4.08 3.30 -5.63
N ILE A 121 -2.86 2.92 -5.25
CA ILE A 121 -1.62 3.32 -5.93
C ILE A 121 -0.92 2.09 -6.50
N GLU A 122 -0.76 2.05 -7.81
CA GLU A 122 -0.14 0.97 -8.60
C GLU A 122 0.96 1.58 -9.48
N GLY A 123 2.20 1.61 -8.98
CA GLY A 123 3.33 2.23 -9.65
C GLY A 123 3.09 3.71 -9.95
N ALA A 124 3.10 4.05 -11.24
CA ALA A 124 2.88 5.42 -11.71
C ALA A 124 1.39 5.79 -11.89
N LYS A 125 0.47 4.89 -11.51
CA LYS A 125 -0.97 5.07 -11.65
C LYS A 125 -1.64 5.07 -10.29
N GLY A 126 -2.69 5.87 -10.17
CA GLY A 126 -3.56 5.89 -9.02
C GLY A 126 -5.01 5.88 -9.42
N PHE A 127 -5.86 5.35 -8.56
CA PHE A 127 -7.29 5.22 -8.78
C PHE A 127 -8.05 5.68 -7.54
N LEU A 128 -9.15 6.39 -7.75
CA LEU A 128 -10.18 6.53 -6.72
C LEU A 128 -11.26 5.49 -7.02
N GLN A 129 -11.46 4.60 -6.07
CA GLN A 129 -12.45 3.54 -6.08
C GLN A 129 -13.56 3.86 -5.08
N ALA A 130 -14.76 3.38 -5.36
CA ALA A 130 -15.90 3.48 -4.47
C ALA A 130 -16.93 2.39 -4.79
N ASP A 131 -17.73 2.08 -3.78
CA ASP A 131 -19.06 1.52 -3.97
C ASP A 131 -20.00 2.60 -4.47
N TYR A 132 -20.98 2.21 -5.27
CA TYR A 132 -22.01 3.13 -5.70
C TYR A 132 -23.38 2.48 -5.83
N VAL A 133 -24.41 3.27 -5.55
CA VAL A 133 -25.80 2.99 -5.88
C VAL A 133 -26.34 4.21 -6.61
N ARG A 134 -26.75 4.02 -7.87
CA ARG A 134 -27.34 5.06 -8.70
C ARG A 134 -28.77 4.68 -9.07
N LYS A 135 -29.73 5.52 -8.68
CA LYS A 135 -31.15 5.37 -8.99
C LYS A 135 -31.64 6.54 -9.84
N GLY A 136 -32.74 6.30 -10.56
CA GLY A 136 -33.44 7.31 -11.35
C GLY A 136 -33.30 7.08 -12.85
N ALA A 137 -33.54 8.12 -13.64
CA ALA A 137 -33.52 8.04 -15.10
C ALA A 137 -33.43 9.42 -15.74
N MET A 138 -32.92 9.45 -16.98
CA MET A 138 -33.07 10.59 -17.85
C MET A 138 -34.55 10.81 -18.23
N PRO A 139 -34.94 12.04 -18.60
CA PRO A 139 -36.29 12.32 -19.05
C PRO A 139 -36.74 11.38 -20.18
N GLY A 140 -37.89 10.73 -20.00
CA GLY A 140 -38.46 9.79 -20.98
C GLY A 140 -37.92 8.36 -20.91
N ALA A 141 -37.02 8.05 -19.97
CA ALA A 141 -36.55 6.69 -19.71
C ALA A 141 -37.17 6.11 -18.42
N GLU A 142 -37.20 4.78 -18.31
CA GLU A 142 -37.62 4.10 -17.10
C GLU A 142 -36.56 4.21 -16.00
N ALA A 143 -37.00 4.45 -14.77
CA ALA A 143 -36.12 4.51 -13.61
C ALA A 143 -35.44 3.15 -13.38
N THR A 144 -34.12 3.18 -13.27
CA THR A 144 -33.31 1.98 -13.02
C THR A 144 -32.48 2.16 -11.76
N THR A 145 -32.05 1.04 -11.19
CA THR A 145 -31.01 1.01 -10.15
C THR A 145 -29.77 0.34 -10.74
N LEU A 146 -28.64 1.03 -10.64
CA LEU A 146 -27.32 0.52 -10.99
C LEU A 146 -26.49 0.50 -9.73
N THR A 147 -25.79 -0.60 -9.49
CA THR A 147 -24.90 -0.76 -8.35
C THR A 147 -23.51 -1.17 -8.81
N GLY A 148 -22.49 -0.72 -8.08
CA GLY A 148 -21.12 -1.18 -8.22
C GLY A 148 -20.51 -1.37 -6.84
N ASP A 149 -19.71 -2.41 -6.73
CA ASP A 149 -18.93 -2.77 -5.55
C ASP A 149 -17.46 -2.69 -5.96
N ASP A 150 -16.68 -1.93 -5.20
CA ASP A 150 -15.25 -1.73 -5.37
C ASP A 150 -14.85 -1.32 -6.80
N LYS A 151 -15.59 -0.36 -7.36
CA LYS A 151 -15.37 0.10 -8.74
C LYS A 151 -14.40 1.26 -8.80
N ARG A 152 -13.36 1.14 -9.65
CA ARG A 152 -12.50 2.26 -10.02
C ARG A 152 -13.37 3.29 -10.74
N ILE A 153 -13.43 4.51 -10.21
CA ILE A 153 -14.25 5.60 -10.76
C ILE A 153 -13.40 6.51 -11.64
N VAL A 154 -12.21 6.85 -11.16
CA VAL A 154 -11.26 7.69 -11.90
C VAL A 154 -9.83 7.16 -11.78
N GLU A 155 -9.04 7.40 -12.82
CA GLU A 155 -7.60 7.15 -12.87
C GLU A 155 -6.85 8.49 -12.93
N PHE A 156 -5.71 8.55 -12.26
CA PHE A 156 -4.79 9.68 -12.27
C PHE A 156 -3.32 9.22 -12.28
N ASP A 157 -2.43 10.12 -12.69
CA ASP A 157 -0.99 9.83 -12.76
C ASP A 157 -0.30 10.19 -11.43
N VAL A 158 0.50 9.26 -10.94
CA VAL A 158 1.27 9.38 -9.69
C VAL A 158 2.72 9.68 -10.06
N LYS A 159 3.14 10.93 -9.82
CA LYS A 159 4.48 11.42 -10.19
C LYS A 159 5.54 11.18 -9.11
N GLN A 160 5.08 10.95 -7.88
CA GLN A 160 5.94 10.74 -6.72
C GLN A 160 5.35 9.63 -5.87
N PRO A 161 6.18 8.75 -5.31
CA PRO A 161 5.70 7.70 -4.41
C PRO A 161 5.09 8.32 -3.16
N LEU A 162 4.06 7.67 -2.60
CA LEU A 162 3.45 8.08 -1.33
C LEU A 162 4.38 7.71 -0.17
N LYS A 163 5.32 8.62 0.13
CA LYS A 163 6.29 8.46 1.20
C LYS A 163 6.26 9.66 2.13
N ALA A 164 6.53 9.40 3.40
CA ALA A 164 6.67 10.45 4.39
C ALA A 164 7.82 11.40 4.02
N ASP A 165 7.58 12.69 4.17
CA ASP A 165 8.60 13.72 4.18
C ASP A 165 9.34 13.74 5.53
N LYS A 166 10.23 14.73 5.71
CA LYS A 166 11.00 14.92 6.93
C LYS A 166 10.16 15.17 8.20
N ASP A 167 8.88 15.52 8.06
CA ASP A 167 7.95 15.81 9.15
C ASP A 167 6.90 14.69 9.29
N ASN A 168 7.17 13.50 8.73
CA ASN A 168 6.29 12.34 8.68
C ASN A 168 4.93 12.63 8.02
N LYS A 169 4.93 13.47 6.98
CA LYS A 169 3.73 13.84 6.24
C LYS A 169 3.86 13.56 4.75
N PHE A 170 2.73 13.43 4.07
CA PHE A 170 2.68 13.46 2.61
C PHE A 170 1.50 14.31 2.18
N ALA A 171 1.67 15.10 1.13
CA ALA A 171 0.59 15.84 0.50
C ALA A 171 0.74 15.82 -1.01
N ALA A 172 -0.34 15.49 -1.72
CA ALA A 172 -0.39 15.54 -3.18
C ALA A 172 -1.77 15.92 -3.67
N SER A 173 -1.82 16.42 -4.91
CA SER A 173 -3.06 16.64 -5.64
C SER A 173 -2.92 16.11 -7.05
N PHE A 174 -3.95 15.40 -7.49
CA PHE A 174 -3.99 14.68 -8.74
C PHE A 174 -5.19 15.17 -9.54
N THR A 175 -4.96 15.46 -10.82
CA THR A 175 -6.03 15.70 -11.78
C THR A 175 -6.33 14.36 -12.46
N PRO A 176 -7.57 13.84 -12.37
CA PRO A 176 -7.93 12.62 -13.08
C PRO A 176 -7.69 12.72 -14.59
N SER A 177 -6.82 11.85 -15.08
CA SER A 177 -6.48 11.74 -16.50
C SER A 177 -7.51 10.93 -17.27
N LYS A 178 -8.31 10.10 -16.57
CA LYS A 178 -9.34 9.26 -17.20
C LYS A 178 -10.51 8.98 -16.27
N LEU A 179 -11.73 9.13 -16.80
CA LEU A 179 -12.96 8.56 -16.24
C LEU A 179 -13.11 7.09 -16.69
N THR A 180 -13.43 6.19 -15.77
CA THR A 180 -13.63 4.76 -16.09
C THR A 180 -15.02 4.50 -16.68
N GLU A 181 -15.30 3.26 -17.06
CA GLU A 181 -16.63 2.84 -17.50
C GLU A 181 -17.66 2.93 -16.37
N ASP A 182 -17.31 2.43 -15.18
CA ASP A 182 -18.15 2.54 -13.98
C ASP A 182 -18.35 4.01 -13.59
N GLY A 183 -17.29 4.82 -13.62
CA GLY A 183 -17.38 6.25 -13.36
C GLY A 183 -18.30 6.96 -14.34
N SER A 184 -18.24 6.63 -15.64
CA SER A 184 -19.17 7.14 -16.65
C SER A 184 -20.62 6.71 -16.38
N ALA A 185 -20.82 5.46 -15.95
CA ALA A 185 -22.14 4.91 -15.68
C ALA A 185 -22.85 5.57 -14.49
N ILE A 186 -22.13 5.99 -13.45
CA ILE A 186 -22.68 6.77 -12.33
C ILE A 186 -23.38 8.05 -12.81
N PHE A 187 -22.88 8.66 -13.88
CA PHE A 187 -23.44 9.89 -14.46
C PHE A 187 -24.27 9.63 -15.72
N ASP A 188 -24.93 8.47 -15.85
CA ASP A 188 -25.73 8.09 -17.04
C ASP A 188 -24.99 8.27 -18.38
N LYS A 189 -23.68 8.04 -18.37
CA LYS A 189 -22.79 8.20 -19.53
C LYS A 189 -22.79 9.62 -20.12
N GLN A 190 -23.21 10.62 -19.35
CA GLN A 190 -23.12 12.04 -19.74
C GLN A 190 -21.67 12.50 -19.91
N TYR A 191 -20.74 11.88 -19.18
CA TYR A 191 -19.30 12.01 -19.36
C TYR A 191 -18.77 10.71 -19.95
N LYS A 192 -17.97 10.76 -21.03
CA LYS A 192 -17.55 9.52 -21.70
C LYS A 192 -16.40 8.86 -20.94
N ALA A 193 -16.46 7.54 -20.83
CA ALA A 193 -15.32 6.76 -20.37
C ALA A 193 -14.09 7.02 -21.27
N GLY A 194 -12.92 7.08 -20.67
CA GLY A 194 -11.67 7.43 -21.38
C GLY A 194 -11.35 8.92 -21.39
N GLU A 195 -12.32 9.81 -21.15
CA GLU A 195 -12.07 11.25 -21.15
C GLU A 195 -11.36 11.72 -19.87
N SER A 196 -10.47 12.70 -20.02
CA SER A 196 -9.88 13.39 -18.88
C SER A 196 -10.89 14.33 -18.22
N LEU A 197 -10.82 14.42 -16.89
CA LEU A 197 -11.66 15.32 -16.11
C LEU A 197 -10.82 16.51 -15.64
N ALA A 198 -10.62 17.48 -16.52
CA ALA A 198 -9.73 18.62 -16.28
C ALA A 198 -10.11 19.48 -15.05
N ASP A 199 -11.40 19.53 -14.70
CA ASP A 199 -11.94 20.23 -13.53
C ASP A 199 -12.27 19.28 -12.36
N SER A 200 -11.74 18.05 -12.39
CA SER A 200 -11.73 17.14 -11.25
C SER A 200 -10.37 17.16 -10.55
N LYS A 201 -10.37 16.93 -9.24
CA LYS A 201 -9.18 16.96 -8.39
C LYS A 201 -9.38 15.97 -7.24
N VAL A 202 -8.43 15.06 -7.10
CA VAL A 202 -8.27 14.17 -5.93
C VAL A 202 -7.04 14.65 -5.18
N SER A 203 -7.21 15.11 -3.95
CA SER A 203 -6.11 15.51 -3.09
C SER A 203 -5.98 14.54 -1.93
N LEU A 204 -4.75 14.33 -1.45
CA LEU A 204 -4.46 13.43 -0.36
C LEU A 204 -3.45 14.10 0.57
N ALA A 205 -3.75 14.10 1.86
CA ALA A 205 -2.84 14.50 2.92
C ALA A 205 -2.77 13.38 3.96
N LEU A 206 -1.56 12.88 4.21
CA LEU A 206 -1.30 11.76 5.11
C LEU A 206 -0.35 12.20 6.20
N LYS A 207 -0.53 11.62 7.38
CA LYS A 207 0.43 11.63 8.47
C LYS A 207 0.81 10.19 8.78
N PHE A 208 2.11 9.94 8.83
CA PHE A 208 2.70 8.65 9.17
C PHE A 208 3.10 8.66 10.63
N LYS A 209 3.07 7.49 11.25
CA LYS A 209 3.69 7.31 12.57
C LYS A 209 5.19 7.49 12.42
N ASP A 210 5.83 8.02 13.46
CA ASP A 210 7.28 7.97 13.56
C ASP A 210 7.72 6.52 13.35
N ALA A 211 8.76 6.31 12.53
CA ALA A 211 9.38 5.01 12.41
C ALA A 211 9.81 4.62 13.82
N SER A 212 9.08 3.69 14.45
CA SER A 212 9.38 3.30 15.80
C SER A 212 10.80 2.77 15.80
N THR A 213 11.68 3.34 16.63
CA THR A 213 12.80 2.60 17.18
C THR A 213 12.20 1.51 18.08
N GLN A 214 11.54 0.51 17.50
CA GLN A 214 11.22 -0.71 18.22
C GLN A 214 12.57 -1.37 18.53
N PRO A 215 12.77 -1.93 19.74
CA PRO A 215 14.09 -2.30 20.23
C PRO A 215 14.76 -3.19 19.19
N GLU A 216 16.04 -2.95 18.92
CA GLU A 216 16.88 -3.95 18.28
C GLU A 216 16.52 -5.30 18.89
N GLY A 217 15.87 -6.15 18.09
CA GLY A 217 15.68 -7.55 18.46
C GLY A 217 17.06 -8.02 18.83
N SER A 218 17.24 -8.34 20.12
CA SER A 218 18.51 -8.37 20.83
C SER A 218 19.67 -8.60 19.89
N SER A 219 20.38 -7.53 19.53
CA SER A 219 21.71 -7.68 18.95
C SER A 219 22.48 -8.44 20.01
N LEU A 220 22.61 -9.76 19.81
CA LEU A 220 23.55 -10.58 20.54
C LEU A 220 24.88 -9.92 20.26
N GLY A 221 25.34 -9.08 21.19
CA GLY A 221 26.61 -8.40 21.08
C GLY A 221 27.67 -9.44 20.71
N THR A 222 28.64 -9.05 19.91
CA THR A 222 29.68 -9.94 19.35
C THR A 222 30.36 -10.83 20.41
N GLY A 223 30.25 -10.50 21.71
CA GLY A 223 30.66 -11.36 22.83
C GLY A 223 29.74 -12.55 23.18
N ALA A 224 28.48 -12.58 22.76
CA ALA A 224 27.51 -13.66 23.07
C ALA A 224 27.59 -14.83 22.06
N ILE A 225 28.09 -14.61 20.85
CA ILE A 225 28.29 -15.67 19.85
C ILE A 225 29.44 -16.61 20.28
N VAL A 226 30.44 -16.09 21.00
CA VAL A 226 31.54 -16.91 21.54
C VAL A 226 31.05 -17.83 22.68
N GLY A 227 30.00 -17.45 23.41
CA GLY A 227 29.42 -18.27 24.48
C GLY A 227 28.55 -19.44 23.98
N ILE A 228 27.83 -19.25 22.86
CA ILE A 228 26.90 -20.28 22.35
C ILE A 228 27.65 -21.37 21.55
N VAL A 229 28.76 -21.06 20.88
CA VAL A 229 29.57 -22.05 20.16
C VAL A 229 30.30 -23.01 21.12
N LEU A 230 30.61 -22.59 22.36
CA LEU A 230 31.18 -23.47 23.38
C LEU A 230 30.12 -24.32 24.11
N ALA A 231 28.85 -23.90 24.16
CA ALA A 231 27.76 -24.69 24.75
C ALA A 231 27.17 -25.74 23.79
N ALA A 232 27.28 -25.54 22.46
CA ALA A 232 26.83 -26.52 21.45
C ALA A 232 27.84 -27.66 21.21
N ILE A 233 29.10 -27.51 21.60
CA ILE A 233 30.09 -28.61 21.55
C ILE A 233 30.04 -29.49 22.82
N ALA A 234 29.45 -29.00 23.91
CA ALA A 234 29.28 -29.77 25.15
C ALA A 234 27.98 -30.58 25.23
N THR A 235 27.07 -30.49 24.24
CA THR A 235 25.73 -31.11 24.33
C THR A 235 25.33 -32.01 23.14
N LEU A 236 26.18 -32.15 22.11
CA LEU A 236 25.90 -32.97 20.92
C LEU A 236 27.04 -33.93 20.51
N GLY A 237 27.85 -34.38 21.46
CA GLY A 237 28.97 -35.31 21.20
C GLY A 237 29.25 -36.35 22.28
N GLY A 238 28.38 -36.53 23.26
CA GLY A 238 28.55 -37.52 24.32
C GLY A 238 27.26 -38.28 24.58
N LEU A 239 27.34 -39.62 24.45
CA LEU A 239 26.47 -40.66 25.02
C LEU A 239 25.62 -41.54 24.08
N ALA A 240 25.65 -41.41 22.75
CA ALA A 240 24.84 -42.29 21.89
C ALA A 240 25.57 -43.06 20.76
N PHE A 241 26.91 -43.06 20.70
CA PHE A 241 27.64 -43.87 19.70
C PHE A 241 28.73 -44.79 20.29
N ALA A 242 28.76 -44.97 21.61
CA ALA A 242 29.74 -45.84 22.27
C ALA A 242 29.25 -47.28 22.55
N ALA A 243 28.07 -47.69 22.05
CA ALA A 243 27.44 -48.95 22.47
C ALA A 243 26.96 -49.91 21.35
N SER A 244 27.30 -49.72 20.08
CA SER A 244 26.77 -50.61 19.02
C SER A 244 27.68 -50.93 17.83
N GLN A 245 28.99 -50.69 17.88
CA GLN A 245 29.91 -51.22 16.86
C GLN A 245 30.75 -52.42 17.38
N PRO A 246 30.61 -53.62 16.77
CA PRO A 246 31.23 -54.87 17.23
C PRO A 246 32.77 -54.98 17.04
N GLY A 247 33.46 -53.89 16.69
CA GLY A 247 34.90 -53.87 16.46
C GLY A 247 35.77 -53.60 17.70
N LEU A 248 35.23 -52.99 18.76
CA LEU A 248 36.05 -52.55 19.91
C LEU A 248 36.24 -53.64 20.99
N GLN A 249 35.40 -54.68 21.01
CA GLN A 249 35.56 -55.84 21.91
C GLN A 249 36.70 -56.78 21.50
N ALA A 250 37.24 -56.65 20.28
CA ALA A 250 38.35 -57.49 19.80
C ALA A 250 39.76 -56.94 20.14
N MET A 251 39.87 -55.70 20.66
CA MET A 251 41.17 -55.09 21.01
C MET A 251 41.44 -54.93 22.52
N LEU A 252 40.49 -55.27 23.39
CA LEU A 252 40.69 -55.26 24.85
C LEU A 252 40.98 -56.66 25.45
N GLY A 253 41.11 -57.70 24.61
CA GLY A 253 41.41 -59.08 25.03
C GLY A 253 42.85 -59.55 24.76
N LYS A 254 43.78 -58.66 24.39
CA LYS A 254 45.22 -58.97 24.25
C LYS A 254 46.01 -57.81 24.86
N LEU A 255 46.87 -58.09 25.85
CA LEU A 255 47.50 -57.21 26.86
C LEU A 255 46.71 -57.27 28.18
N PHE A 256 46.85 -58.28 29.05
CA PHE A 256 48.03 -59.10 29.32
C PHE A 256 48.62 -59.88 28.14
#